data_AF-A0AAJ2AD81-F1
#
_entry.id   AF-A0AAJ2AD81-F1
#
_cell.length_a   1.000
_cell.length_b   1.000
_cell.length_c   1.000
_cell.angle_alpha   90.00
_cell.angle_beta   90.00
_cell.angle_gamma   90.00
#
_symmetry.space_group_name_H-M   'P 1'
#
loop_
_entity.id
_entity.type
_entity.pdbx_description
1 polymer ?
#
loop_
_entity_poly.entity_id
_entity_poly.type
_entity_poly.pdbx_seq_one_letter_code
_entity_poly.pdbx_strand_id
1 'polypeptide(L)' 'MKVEYQEWTIESQPEQTGHYRHSRCSVERQPSEDQADGQIFNFSDIGYFDTASAAHLRAIGWAKAWLDENF' A
#
# COMPACT_ATOMS: atom_id res chain seq x y z
N MET A 1 -8.02 1.09 -4.00
CA MET A 1 -8.61 0.10 -3.08
C MET A 1 -8.02 0.34 -1.70
N LYS A 2 -8.84 0.52 -0.67
CA LYS A 2 -8.39 0.81 0.70
C LYS A 2 -8.67 -0.39 1.60
N VAL A 3 -7.72 -0.73 2.48
CA VAL A 3 -7.79 -1.85 3.42
C VAL A 3 -7.21 -1.44 4.76
N GLU A 4 -7.93 -1.69 5.85
CA GLU A 4 -7.41 -1.53 7.20
C GLU A 4 -6.53 -2.72 7.60
N TYR A 5 -5.41 -2.45 8.24
CA TYR A 5 -4.47 -3.44 8.73
C TYR A 5 -3.83 -2.98 10.05
N GLN A 6 -4.33 -3.52 11.17
CA GLN A 6 -3.94 -3.10 12.52
C GLN A 6 -4.23 -1.60 12.73
N GLU A 7 -3.23 -0.80 13.09
CA GLU A 7 -3.30 0.66 13.23
C GLU A 7 -3.07 1.42 11.90
N TRP A 8 -2.83 0.68 10.81
CA TRP A 8 -2.49 1.22 9.51
C TRP A 8 -3.66 1.11 8.54
N THR A 9 -3.78 2.08 7.65
CA THR A 9 -4.60 2.00 6.47
C THR A 9 -3.72 1.86 5.22
N ILE A 10 -3.98 0.82 4.43
CA ILE A 10 -3.27 0.54 3.18
C ILE A 10 -4.16 1.00 2.02
N GLU A 11 -3.68 1.95 1.22
CA GLU A 11 -4.32 2.38 -0.02
C GLU A 11 -3.54 1.88 -1.24
N SER A 12 -4.10 0.91 -1.95
CA SER A 12 -3.55 0.45 -3.23
C SER A 12 -4.10 1.29 -4.40
N GLN A 13 -3.19 1.83 -5.20
CA GLN A 13 -3.50 2.75 -6.30
C GLN A 13 -2.74 2.40 -7.58
N PRO A 14 -2.95 1.21 -8.20
CA PRO A 14 -2.23 0.82 -9.40
C PRO A 14 -2.36 1.87 -10.51
N GLU A 15 -1.25 2.20 -11.13
CA GLU A 15 -1.20 3.13 -12.26
C GLU A 15 -1.24 2.35 -13.57
N GLN A 16 -1.97 2.85 -14.57
CA GLN A 16 -1.93 2.25 -15.90
C GLN A 16 -0.81 2.88 -16.72
N THR A 17 0.11 2.05 -17.19
CA THR A 17 1.24 2.47 -18.02
C THR A 17 1.31 1.55 -19.24
N GLY A 18 0.88 2.08 -20.39
CA GLY A 18 0.67 1.28 -21.60
C GLY A 18 -0.39 0.19 -21.39
N HIS A 19 0.01 -1.06 -21.63
CA HIS A 19 -0.85 -2.24 -21.46
C HIS A 19 -0.77 -2.85 -20.06
N TYR A 20 0.15 -2.38 -19.20
CA TYR A 20 0.37 -2.93 -17.87
C TYR A 20 -0.21 -2.02 -16.78
N ARG A 21 -0.41 -2.62 -15.61
CA ARG A 21 -0.77 -1.97 -14.35
C ARG A 21 0.43 -2.01 -13.42
N HIS A 22 1.02 -0.86 -13.15
CA HIS A 22 2.07 -0.70 -12.16
C HIS A 22 1.46 -0.75 -10.77
N SER A 23 1.86 -1.75 -9.99
CA SER A 23 1.45 -1.91 -8.61
C SER A 23 2.15 -0.89 -7.72
N ARG A 24 1.35 -0.10 -7.01
CA ARG A 24 1.81 0.86 -5.99
C ARG A 24 0.79 0.97 -4.86
N CYS A 25 1.25 1.34 -3.69
CA CYS A 25 0.39 1.62 -2.54
C CYS A 25 0.99 2.67 -1.61
N SER A 26 0.11 3.28 -0.84
CA SER A 26 0.44 4.11 0.30
C SER A 26 -0.02 3.40 1.57
N VAL A 27 0.74 3.52 2.64
CA VAL A 27 0.30 3.10 3.98
C VAL A 27 0.32 4.31 4.88
N GLU A 28 -0.78 4.54 5.59
CA GLU A 28 -0.93 5.64 6.52
C GLU A 28 -1.24 5.10 7.92
N ARG A 29 -0.70 5.75 8.94
CA ARG A 29 -1.11 5.63 10.33
C ARG A 29 -1.53 7.01 10.79
N GLN A 30 -2.74 7.12 11.34
CA GLN A 30 -3.21 8.37 11.92
C GLN A 30 -2.42 8.69 13.20
N PRO A 31 -2.20 9.98 13.52
CA PRO A 31 -1.60 10.37 14.79
C PRO A 31 -2.44 9.86 15.96
N SER A 32 -1.76 9.49 17.05
CA SER A 32 -2.41 9.09 18.31
C SER A 32 -1.99 10.04 19.43
N GLU A 33 -2.72 10.04 20.56
CA GLU A 33 -2.40 10.90 21.71
C GLU A 33 -0.97 10.65 22.25
N ASP A 34 -0.45 9.42 22.08
CA ASP A 34 0.90 9.02 22.48
C ASP A 34 1.97 9.23 21.39
N GLN A 35 1.58 9.32 20.12
CA GLN A 35 2.49 9.56 19.00
C GLN A 35 2.01 10.75 18.18
N ALA A 36 2.63 11.90 18.46
CA ALA A 36 2.23 13.22 17.98
C ALA A 36 2.22 13.40 16.45
N ASP A 37 2.91 12.53 15.70
CA ASP A 37 2.99 12.61 14.24
C ASP A 37 2.46 11.32 13.59
N GLY A 38 1.42 11.48 12.76
CA GLY A 38 0.97 10.44 11.84
C GLY A 38 2.08 10.09 10.84
N GLN A 39 2.04 8.88 10.31
CA GLN A 39 3.07 8.39 9.39
C GLN A 39 2.44 8.01 8.06
N ILE A 40 3.10 8.38 6.96
CA ILE A 40 2.68 8.01 5.61
C ILE A 40 3.91 7.51 4.85
N PHE A 41 3.83 6.28 4.34
CA PHE A 41 4.83 5.71 3.44
C PHE A 41 4.22 5.43 2.07
N ASN A 42 4.97 5.74 1.02
CA ASN A 42 4.54 5.54 -0.36
C ASN A 42 5.49 4.57 -1.05
N PHE A 43 4.93 3.53 -1.67
CA PHE A 43 5.67 2.48 -2.34
C PHE A 43 5.23 2.39 -3.80
N SER A 44 6.19 2.58 -4.69
CA SER A 44 6.08 2.35 -6.12
C SER A 44 6.93 1.14 -6.53
N ASP A 45 6.75 0.68 -7.77
CA ASP A 45 7.55 -0.41 -8.35
C ASP A 45 7.40 -1.78 -7.65
N ILE A 46 6.22 -2.07 -7.10
CA ILE A 46 5.95 -3.36 -6.44
C ILE A 46 5.81 -4.50 -7.47
N GLY A 47 5.56 -4.14 -8.74
CA GLY A 47 5.48 -5.06 -9.88
C GLY A 47 4.56 -4.55 -10.99
N TYR A 48 4.53 -5.30 -12.10
CA TYR A 48 3.76 -5.01 -13.31
C TYR A 48 2.77 -6.14 -13.58
N PHE A 49 1.51 -5.80 -13.86
CA PHE A 49 0.44 -6.78 -13.98
C PHE A 49 -0.49 -6.48 -15.15
N ASP A 50 -1.07 -7.51 -15.76
CA ASP A 50 -2.02 -7.34 -16.86
C ASP A 50 -3.40 -6.85 -16.39
N THR A 51 -3.71 -7.02 -15.10
CA THR A 51 -5.01 -6.63 -14.53
C THR A 51 -4.87 -5.75 -13.30
N ALA A 52 -5.81 -4.83 -13.12
CA ALA A 52 -5.85 -3.96 -11.95
C ALA A 52 -6.04 -4.78 -10.65
N SER A 53 -6.85 -5.84 -10.70
CA SER A 53 -7.08 -6.72 -9.55
C SER A 53 -5.79 -7.41 -9.09
N ALA A 54 -4.97 -7.92 -10.01
CA ALA A 54 -3.69 -8.53 -9.65
C ALA A 54 -2.70 -7.50 -9.05
N ALA A 55 -2.63 -6.30 -9.63
CA ALA A 55 -1.81 -5.22 -9.08
C ALA A 55 -2.29 -4.80 -7.68
N HIS A 56 -3.61 -4.71 -7.45
CA HIS A 56 -4.17 -4.42 -6.13
C HIS A 56 -3.79 -5.48 -5.10
N LEU A 57 -4.02 -6.75 -5.40
CA LEU A 57 -3.72 -7.86 -4.50
C LEU A 57 -2.23 -7.91 -4.17
N ARG A 58 -1.36 -7.67 -5.16
CA ARG A 58 0.09 -7.61 -4.92
C ARG A 58 0.46 -6.46 -4.00
N ALA A 59 0.00 -5.24 -4.29
CA ALA A 59 0.31 -4.06 -3.49
C ALA A 59 -0.08 -4.26 -2.02
N ILE A 60 -1.30 -4.79 -1.77
CA ILE A 60 -1.79 -5.02 -0.42
C ILE A 60 -0.99 -6.12 0.29
N GLY A 61 -0.72 -7.24 -0.39
CA GLY A 61 0.06 -8.33 0.21
C GLY A 61 1.49 -7.91 0.55
N TRP A 62 2.12 -7.12 -0.32
CA TRP A 62 3.44 -6.56 -0.09
C TRP A 62 3.44 -5.58 1.09
N ALA A 63 2.46 -4.66 1.14
CA ALA A 63 2.36 -3.67 2.21
C ALA A 63 2.15 -4.31 3.59
N LYS A 64 1.32 -5.36 3.67
CA LYS A 64 1.14 -6.12 4.92
C LYS A 64 2.43 -6.76 5.39
N ALA A 65 3.15 -7.44 4.49
CA ALA A 65 4.42 -8.08 4.82
C ALA A 65 5.49 -7.05 5.25
N TRP A 66 5.52 -5.88 4.61
CA TRP A 66 6.42 -4.80 5.01
C TRP A 66 6.06 -4.25 6.40
N LEU A 67 4.77 -4.03 6.68
CA LEU A 67 4.33 -3.59 8.01
C LEU A 67 4.70 -4.62 9.09
N ASP A 68 4.44 -5.91 8.86
CA ASP A 68 4.76 -6.99 9.80
C ASP A 68 6.28 -7.11 10.09
N GLU A 69 7.14 -6.65 9.18
CA GLU A 69 8.60 -6.68 9.36
C GLU A 69 9.14 -5.42 10.07
N ASN A 70 8.41 -4.30 10.00
CA ASN A 70 8.92 -2.99 10.43
C ASN A 70 8.21 -2.39 11.67
N PHE A 71 7.04 -2.92 12.06
CA PHE A 71 6.23 -2.44 13.19
C PHE A 71 5.63 -3.61 13.96
#